data_AF-A0A6C0H934-F1
#
_entry.id   AF-A0A6C0H934-F1
#
_cell.length_a   1.000
_cell.length_b   1.000
_cell.length_c   1.000
_cell.angle_alpha   90.00
_cell.angle_beta   90.00
_cell.angle_gamma   90.00
#
_symmetry.space_group_name_H-M   'P 1'
#
loop_
_entity.id
_entity.type
_entity.pdbx_description
1 polymer ?
#
loop_
_entity_poly.entity_id
_entity_poly.type
_entity_poly.pdbx_seq_one_letter_code
_entity_poly.pdbx_strand_id
1 'polypeptide(L)'
;MDIEPIKIKINIENKQNKNHVLSIDNDKFHKMVFLYNALNDGWKIKKKNDSYIFTKNHEGKKEILHDSYLLTFMKMNMDINNCVS
;
A
#
# COMPACT_ATOMS: atom_id res chain seq x y z
N MET A 1 0.69 -4.94 -21.95
CA MET A 1 1.21 -3.59 -21.63
C MET A 1 2.13 -3.78 -20.45
N ASP A 2 3.43 -3.63 -20.66
CA ASP A 2 4.39 -3.67 -19.56
C ASP A 2 4.15 -2.43 -18.69
N ILE A 3 3.74 -2.66 -17.45
CA ILE A 3 3.46 -1.56 -16.50
C ILE A 3 4.81 -1.10 -15.97
N GLU A 4 5.25 0.09 -16.39
CA GLU A 4 6.48 0.68 -15.85
C GLU A 4 6.36 0.90 -14.33
N PRO A 5 7.45 0.65 -13.56
CA PRO A 5 7.44 0.87 -12.13
C PRO A 5 7.29 2.36 -11.79
N ILE A 6 6.56 2.65 -10.71
CA ILE A 6 6.39 4.01 -10.22
C ILE A 6 7.73 4.55 -9.73
N LYS A 7 8.13 5.71 -10.27
CA LYS A 7 9.33 6.41 -9.85
C LYS A 7 8.97 7.45 -8.79
N ILE A 8 9.37 7.19 -7.55
CA ILE A 8 9.17 8.13 -6.44
C ILE A 8 10.47 8.91 -6.23
N LYS A 9 10.40 10.23 -6.37
CA LYS A 9 11.50 11.12 -5.96
C LYS A 9 11.32 11.44 -4.49
N ILE A 10 12.22 10.96 -3.64
CA ILE A 10 12.24 11.33 -2.22
C ILE A 10 13.32 12.38 -2.02
N ASN A 11 12.91 13.58 -1.64
CA ASN A 11 13.84 14.62 -1.22
C ASN A 11 14.26 14.32 0.22
N ILE A 12 15.47 13.79 0.39
CA ILE A 12 16.06 13.61 1.72
C ILE A 12 16.97 14.82 1.94
N GLU A 13 16.53 15.75 2.78
CA GLU A 13 17.33 16.88 3.22
C GLU A 13 18.40 16.38 4.20
N ASN A 14 19.48 15.82 3.67
CA ASN A 14 20.69 15.61 4.44
C ASN A 14 21.75 16.61 3.95
N LYS A 15 22.67 17.03 4.82
CA LYS A 15 23.71 18.05 4.54
C LYS A 15 24.58 17.79 3.29
N GLN A 16 24.44 16.63 2.66
CA GLN A 16 25.01 16.31 1.36
C GLN A 16 23.91 16.46 0.32
N ASN A 17 23.95 17.53 -0.48
CA ASN A 17 23.04 17.87 -1.59
C ASN A 17 22.96 16.78 -2.68
N LYS A 18 22.48 15.57 -2.35
CA LYS A 18 22.25 14.48 -3.29
C LYS A 18 20.78 14.08 -3.25
N ASN A 19 20.09 14.39 -4.34
CA ASN A 19 18.76 13.86 -4.60
C ASN A 19 18.88 12.36 -4.87
N HIS A 20 18.41 11.55 -3.93
CA HIS A 20 18.35 10.10 -4.09
C HIS A 20 17.03 9.71 -4.77
N VAL A 21 17.13 9.08 -5.94
CA VAL A 21 15.96 8.49 -6.62
C VAL A 21 15.80 7.06 -6.10
N LEU A 22 14.65 6.77 -5.49
CA LEU A 22 14.28 5.44 -5.05
C LEU A 22 13.26 4.87 -6.05
N SER A 23 13.54 3.69 -6.59
CA SER A 23 12.60 2.95 -7.43
C SER A 23 11.88 1.92 -6.58
N ILE A 24 10.56 1.87 -6.67
CA ILE A 24 9.73 0.86 -6.00
C ILE A 24 8.81 0.21 -7.04
N ASP A 25 8.64 -1.11 -6.93
CA ASP A 25 7.69 -1.83 -7.78
C ASP A 25 6.26 -1.34 -7.49
N ASN A 26 5.48 -1.14 -8.56
CA ASN A 26 4.12 -0.61 -8.46
C ASN A 26 3.25 -1.43 -7.49
N ASP A 27 3.33 -2.76 -7.59
CA ASP A 27 2.61 -3.70 -6.75
C ASP A 27 2.92 -3.56 -5.25
N LYS A 28 4.17 -3.21 -4.91
CA LYS A 28 4.57 -2.94 -3.52
C LYS A 28 4.03 -1.60 -3.04
N PHE A 29 4.15 -0.56 -3.86
CA PHE A 29 3.64 0.77 -3.52
C PHE A 29 2.13 0.76 -3.30
N HIS A 30 1.37 0.16 -4.21
CA HIS A 30 -0.06 -0.06 -4.07
C HIS A 30 -0.43 -0.76 -2.77
N LYS A 31 0.28 -1.83 -2.42
CA LYS A 31 0.07 -2.53 -1.14
C LYS A 31 0.30 -1.61 0.06
N MET A 32 1.34 -0.78 0.02
CA MET A 32 1.63 0.16 1.10
C MET A 32 0.51 1.20 1.25
N VAL A 33 0.05 1.79 0.15
CA VAL A 33 -1.06 2.76 0.13
C VAL A 33 -2.34 2.15 0.66
N PHE A 34 -2.72 0.96 0.19
CA PHE A 34 -3.94 0.28 0.65
C PHE A 34 -3.91 0.00 2.16
N LEU A 35 -2.80 -0.53 2.66
CA LEU A 35 -2.63 -0.80 4.09
C LEU A 35 -2.70 0.49 4.91
N TYR A 36 -2.08 1.56 4.43
CA TYR A 36 -2.13 2.87 5.08
C TYR A 36 -3.56 3.43 5.18
N ASN A 37 -4.31 3.39 4.08
CA ASN A 37 -5.69 3.86 4.06
C ASN A 37 -6.58 3.07 5.02
N ALA A 38 -6.45 1.75 5.05
CA ALA A 38 -7.20 0.91 5.97
C ALA A 38 -6.87 1.22 7.45
N LEU A 39 -5.61 1.52 7.78
CA LEU A 39 -5.24 1.98 9.12
C LEU A 39 -5.93 3.31 9.47
N ASN A 40 -5.95 4.28 8.55
CA ASN A 40 -6.63 5.57 8.75
C ASN A 40 -8.16 5.41 8.93
N ASP A 41 -8.77 4.43 8.28
CA ASP A 41 -10.18 4.08 8.44
C ASP A 41 -10.48 3.30 9.76
N GLY A 42 -9.47 3.14 10.62
CA GLY A 42 -9.61 2.55 11.95
C GLY A 42 -9.53 1.02 11.98
N TRP A 43 -9.03 0.38 10.92
CA TRP A 43 -8.72 -1.05 10.94
C TRP A 43 -7.42 -1.31 11.70
N LYS A 44 -7.40 -2.39 12.49
CA LYS A 44 -6.16 -3.03 12.94
C LYS A 44 -5.75 -4.06 11.90
N ILE A 45 -4.48 -4.04 11.50
CA ILE A 45 -3.95 -4.98 10.51
C ILE A 45 -2.85 -5.83 11.13
N LYS A 46 -2.94 -7.15 10.97
CA LYS A 46 -1.90 -8.10 11.39
C LYS A 46 -1.48 -8.96 10.21
N LYS A 47 -0.20 -8.91 9.84
CA LYS A 47 0.38 -9.85 8.87
C LYS A 47 0.57 -11.23 9.51
N LYS A 48 0.19 -12.29 8.80
CA LYS A 48 0.40 -13.69 9.19
C LYS A 48 0.69 -14.50 7.93
N ASN A 49 1.93 -14.95 7.78
CA ASN A 49 2.41 -15.66 6.58
C ASN A 49 2.05 -14.86 5.31
N ASP A 50 1.35 -15.49 4.38
CA ASP A 50 0.92 -14.92 3.09
C ASP A 50 -0.47 -14.27 3.17
N SER A 51 -0.85 -13.75 4.34
CA SER A 51 -2.14 -13.09 4.53
C SER A 51 -2.07 -11.91 5.49
N TYR A 52 -3.02 -11.01 5.34
CA TYR A 52 -3.28 -9.90 6.25
C TYR A 52 -4.65 -10.08 6.90
N ILE A 53 -4.69 -9.92 8.22
CA ILE A 53 -5.89 -10.00 9.03
C ILE A 53 -6.28 -8.57 9.41
N PHE A 54 -7.43 -8.12 8.91
CA PHE A 54 -8.02 -6.82 9.20
C PHE A 54 -9.08 -7.01 10.27
N THR A 55 -9.05 -6.18 11.32
CA THR A 55 -10.02 -6.23 12.43
C THR A 55 -10.47 -4.82 12.80
N LYS A 56 -11.79 -4.58 12.89
CA LYS A 56 -12.35 -3.27 13.28
C LYS A 56 -13.15 -3.42 14.58
N ASN A 57 -12.65 -2.84 15.68
CA ASN A 57 -13.20 -3.13 17.01
C ASN A 57 -14.66 -2.69 17.20
N HIS A 58 -15.07 -1.56 16.60
CA HIS A 58 -16.41 -0.99 16.82
C HIS A 58 -17.52 -1.68 16.01
N GLU A 59 -17.17 -2.51 15.02
CA GLU A 59 -18.14 -3.21 14.17
C GLU A 59 -18.06 -4.74 14.31
N GLY A 60 -17.12 -5.27 15.12
CA GLY A 60 -16.87 -6.71 15.23
C GLY A 60 -16.40 -7.38 13.93
N LYS A 61 -16.08 -6.59 12.89
CA LYS A 61 -15.68 -7.09 11.58
C LYS A 61 -14.25 -7.62 11.60
N LYS A 62 -14.08 -8.77 10.96
CA LYS A 62 -12.79 -9.42 10.74
C LYS A 62 -12.72 -9.94 9.32
N GLU A 63 -11.71 -9.51 8.59
CA GLU A 63 -11.45 -9.93 7.21
C GLU A 63 -10.05 -10.53 7.11
N ILE A 64 -9.91 -11.58 6.30
CA ILE A 64 -8.63 -12.23 6.02
C ILE A 64 -8.38 -12.13 4.53
N LEU A 65 -7.37 -11.36 4.16
CA LEU A 65 -6.99 -11.12 2.77
C LEU A 65 -5.68 -11.86 2.50
N HIS A 66 -5.74 -12.84 1.60
CA HIS A 66 -4.52 -13.49 1.11
C HIS A 66 -3.74 -12.51 0.24
N ASP A 67 -2.40 -12.57 0.28
CA ASP A 67 -1.55 -11.57 -0.36
C ASP A 67 -1.75 -11.53 -1.89
N SER A 68 -2.01 -12.69 -2.51
CA SER A 68 -2.35 -12.78 -3.93
C SER A 68 -3.70 -12.16 -4.27
N TYR A 69 -4.72 -12.33 -3.41
CA TYR A 69 -6.04 -11.76 -3.63
C TYR A 69 -6.02 -10.25 -3.40
N LEU A 70 -5.29 -9.80 -2.39
CA LEU A 70 -5.08 -8.37 -2.12
C LEU A 70 -4.49 -7.68 -3.35
N LEU A 71 -3.47 -8.27 -3.97
CA LEU A 71 -2.84 -7.71 -5.16
C LEU A 71 -3.81 -7.60 -6.34
N THR A 72 -4.61 -8.63 -6.59
CA THR A 72 -5.61 -8.65 -7.66
C THR A 72 -6.72 -7.64 -7.40
N PHE A 73 -7.25 -7.60 -6.18
CA PHE A 73 -8.27 -6.64 -5.75
C PHE A 73 -7.78 -5.20 -5.95
N MET A 74 -6.55 -4.92 -5.52
CA MET A 74 -5.90 -3.63 -5.69
C MET A 74 -5.75 -3.24 -7.16
N LYS A 75 -5.28 -4.15 -8.02
CA LYS A 75 -5.16 -3.92 -9.47
C LYS A 75 -6.51 -3.64 -10.14
N MET A 76 -7.59 -4.20 -9.60
CA MET A 76 -8.95 -4.02 -10.13
C MET A 76 -9.65 -2.75 -9.62
N ASN A 77 -9.27 -2.23 -8.45
CA ASN A 77 -10.05 -1.20 -7.74
C ASN A 77 -9.27 0.08 -7.37
N MET A 78 -7.95 0.14 -7.55
CA MET A 78 -7.18 1.38 -7.31
C MET A 78 -6.95 2.16 -8.59
N ASP A 79 -7.73 3.24 -8.76
CA ASP A 79 -7.33 4.37 -9.57
C ASP A 79 -6.41 5.25 -8.70
N ILE A 80 -5.12 5.34 -9.03
CA ILE A 80 -4.10 6.09 -8.27
C ILE A 80 -4.53 7.54 -8.02
N ASN A 81 -5.32 8.12 -8.92
CA ASN A 81 -5.83 9.48 -8.80
C ASN A 81 -6.71 9.69 -7.57
N ASN A 82 -7.31 8.62 -7.04
CA ASN A 82 -8.19 8.68 -5.86
C ASN A 82 -7.47 8.36 -4.54
N CYS A 83 -6.18 8.00 -4.57
CA CYS A 83 -5.44 7.58 -3.38
C CYS A 83 -4.65 8.70 -2.68
N VAL A 84 -4.53 9.88 -3.29
CA VAL A 84 -3.68 10.99 -2.79
C VAL A 84 -4.45 12.31 -2.64
N SER A 85 -5.79 12.25 -2.61
CA SER A 85 -6.64 13.43 -2.41
C SER A 85 -6.74 13.84 -0.94
#